data_AF-A0A550GKE7-F1
#
_entry.id   AF-A0A550GKE7-F1
#
_cell.length_a   1.000
_cell.length_b   1.000
_cell.length_c   1.000
_cell.angle_alpha   90.00
_cell.angle_beta   90.00
_cell.angle_gamma   90.00
#
_symmetry.space_group_name_H-M   'P 1'
#
loop_
_entity.id
_entity.type
_entity.pdbx_description
1 polymer ?
#
loop_
_entity_poly.entity_id
_entity_poly.type
_entity_poly.pdbx_seq_one_letter_code
_entity_poly.pdbx_strand_id
1 'polypeptide(L)' 'MTTPYDVPASKFIEKLAKYLKDNVEAVQPPEWAIAAKTGSHVEKQPQNPAWWYVR' A
#
# COMPACT_ATOMS: atom_id res chain seq x y z
N MET A 1 15.40 5.92 22.27
CA MET A 1 15.31 5.72 20.81
C MET A 1 13.91 5.21 20.54
N THR A 2 13.15 5.86 19.66
CA THR A 2 11.81 5.39 19.27
C THR A 2 11.93 4.38 18.13
N THR A 3 11.07 3.37 18.16
CA THR A 3 11.01 2.24 17.24
C THR A 3 9.63 2.19 16.55
N PRO A 4 9.48 1.47 15.43
CA PRO A 4 8.16 1.28 14.80
C PRO A 4 7.11 0.61 15.71
N TYR A 5 7.54 -0.09 16.76
CA TYR A 5 6.64 -0.74 17.72
C TYR A 5 6.02 0.23 18.73
N ASP A 6 6.55 1.44 18.85
CA ASP A 6 6.05 2.47 19.76
C ASP A 6 4.85 3.25 19.19
N VAL A 7 4.47 2.97 17.94
CA VAL A 7 3.35 3.62 17.26
C VAL A 7 2.27 2.62 16.87
N PRO A 8 0.98 3.03 16.88
CA PRO A 8 -0.09 2.18 16.36
C PRO A 8 0.15 1.81 14.91
N ALA A 9 0.12 0.51 14.61
CA ALA A 9 0.45 -0.03 13.29
C ALA A 9 -0.39 0.61 12.17
N SER A 10 -1.69 0.82 12.38
CA SER A 10 -2.58 1.47 11.41
C SER A 10 -2.09 2.87 11.01
N LYS A 11 -1.76 3.70 11.99
CA LYS A 11 -1.25 5.07 11.75
C LYS A 11 0.11 5.06 11.06
N PHE A 12 0.96 4.09 11.39
CA PHE A 12 2.26 3.94 10.74
C PHE A 12 2.10 3.57 9.26
N ILE A 13 1.28 2.55 8.96
CA ILE A 13 1.00 2.07 7.60
C ILE A 13 0.41 3.20 6.74
N GLU A 14 -0.58 3.93 7.24
CA GLU A 14 -1.18 5.05 6.50
C GLU A 14 -0.16 6.13 6.12
N LYS A 15 0.70 6.53 7.07
CA LYS A 15 1.73 7.54 6.82
C LYS A 15 2.82 7.04 5.88
N LEU A 16 3.24 5.78 6.03
CA LEU A 16 4.26 5.17 5.19
C LEU A 16 3.75 5.01 3.75
N ALA A 17 2.53 4.53 3.56
CA ALA A 17 1.91 4.40 2.24
C ALA A 17 1.85 5.75 1.50
N LYS A 18 1.50 6.82 2.22
CA LYS A 18 1.54 8.18 1.67
C LYS A 18 2.96 8.60 1.30
N TYR A 19 3.93 8.37 2.18
CA TYR A 19 5.33 8.71 1.91
C TYR A 19 5.86 7.99 0.68
N LEU A 20 5.60 6.69 0.53
CA LEU A 20 6.00 5.89 -0.62
C LEU A 20 5.41 6.43 -1.92
N LYS A 21 4.10 6.73 -1.92
CA LYS A 21 3.41 7.30 -3.07
C LYS A 21 3.99 8.63 -3.53
N ASP A 22 4.29 9.51 -2.57
CA ASP A 22 4.65 10.89 -2.87
C ASP A 22 6.16 11.08 -3.11
N ASN A 23 7.02 10.20 -2.58
CA ASN A 23 8.48 10.43 -2.53
C ASN A 23 9.33 9.31 -3.14
N VAL A 24 8.76 8.13 -3.45
CA VAL A 24 9.53 6.96 -3.88
C VAL A 24 9.06 6.47 -5.25
N GLU A 25 9.68 6.99 -6.30
CA GLU A 25 9.36 6.63 -7.70
C GLU A 25 9.56 5.14 -8.02
N ALA A 26 10.52 4.49 -7.36
CA ALA A 26 10.79 3.06 -7.54
C ALA A 26 9.62 2.15 -7.11
N VAL A 27 8.68 2.67 -6.32
CA VAL A 27 7.53 1.90 -5.76
C VAL A 27 6.24 2.21 -6.52
N GLN A 28 6.30 2.91 -7.66
CA GLN A 28 5.13 3.18 -8.48
C GLN A 28 4.42 1.88 -8.91
N PRO A 29 3.07 1.86 -8.89
CA PRO A 29 2.30 0.70 -9.28
C PRO A 29 2.54 0.38 -10.77
N PRO A 30 2.76 -0.89 -11.12
CA PRO A 30 2.80 -1.30 -12.51
C PRO A 30 1.40 -1.18 -13.14
N GLU A 31 1.34 -1.12 -14.48
CA GLU A 31 0.08 -0.87 -15.20
C GLU A 31 -1.02 -1.89 -14.88
N TRP A 32 -0.67 -3.14 -14.61
CA TRP A 32 -1.64 -4.19 -14.28
C TRP A 32 -2.29 -4.02 -12.90
N ALA A 33 -1.72 -3.21 -12.00
CA ALA A 33 -2.21 -3.06 -10.62
C ALA A 33 -3.63 -2.47 -10.53
N ILE A 34 -4.10 -1.80 -11.59
CA ILE A 34 -5.45 -1.23 -11.66
C ILE A 34 -6.54 -2.28 -11.90
N ALA A 35 -6.18 -3.43 -12.49
CA ALA A 35 -7.13 -4.46 -12.92
C ALA A 35 -6.91 -5.81 -12.23
N ALA A 36 -5.73 -6.03 -11.64
CA ALA A 36 -5.41 -7.30 -11.00
C ALA A 36 -6.19 -7.54 -9.71
N LYS A 37 -6.61 -8.79 -9.52
CA LYS A 37 -7.02 -9.31 -8.22
C LYS A 37 -5.79 -9.64 -7.37
N THR A 38 -5.89 -9.48 -6.06
CA THR A 38 -4.78 -9.70 -5.12
C THR A 38 -4.48 -11.16 -4.80
N GLY A 39 -5.33 -12.09 -5.26
CA GLY A 39 -5.15 -13.53 -5.10
C GLY A 39 -6.16 -14.34 -5.94
N SER A 40 -5.91 -15.63 -6.11
CA SER A 40 -6.77 -16.53 -6.90
C SER A 40 -8.19 -16.66 -6.33
N HIS A 41 -8.30 -16.62 -4.99
CA HIS A 41 -9.54 -16.78 -4.22
C HIS A 41 -10.46 -15.55 -4.19
N VAL A 42 -10.02 -14.40 -4.73
CA VAL A 42 -10.82 -13.16 -4.74
C VAL A 42 -11.48 -12.99 -6.11
N GLU A 43 -12.73 -12.56 -6.14
CA GLU A 43 -13.47 -12.36 -7.39
C GLU A 43 -13.30 -10.95 -7.99
N LYS A 44 -13.03 -9.94 -7.15
CA LYS A 44 -12.96 -8.52 -7.54
C LYS A 44 -11.60 -7.91 -7.21
N GLN A 45 -11.22 -6.89 -7.97
CA GLN A 45 -10.06 -6.05 -7.67
C GLN A 45 -10.22 -5.30 -6.33
N PRO A 46 -9.11 -4.88 -5.68
CA PRO A 46 -9.16 -4.05 -4.49
C PRO A 46 -9.97 -2.77 -4.71
N GLN A 47 -10.82 -2.41 -3.75
CA GLN A 47 -11.64 -1.20 -3.83
C GLN A 47 -10.84 0.09 -3.57
N ASN A 48 -9.74 -0.01 -2.83
CA ASN A 48 -8.85 1.12 -2.60
C ASN A 48 -7.91 1.29 -3.80
N PRO A 49 -7.96 2.40 -4.56
CA PRO A 49 -7.08 2.61 -5.71
C PRO A 49 -5.61 2.76 -5.31
N ALA A 50 -5.31 3.12 -4.05
CA ALA A 50 -3.96 3.21 -3.51
C ALA A 50 -3.50 1.92 -2.82
N TRP A 51 -4.16 0.78 -3.05
CA TRP A 51 -3.87 -0.49 -2.38
C TRP A 51 -2.41 -0.94 -2.52
N TRP A 52 -1.78 -0.60 -3.64
CA TRP A 52 -0.38 -0.95 -3.93
C TRP A 52 0.59 -0.42 -2.88
N TYR A 53 0.34 0.79 -2.37
CA TYR A 53 1.23 1.46 -1.40
C TYR A 53 1.01 0.99 0.04
N VAL A 54 -0.06 0.26 0.30
CA VAL A 54 -0.43 -0.24 1.64
C VAL A 54 0.06 -1.69 1.84
N ARG A 55 0.32 -2.42 0.75
CA ARG A 55 0.78 -3.81 0.73
C ARG A 55 2.29 -3.91 0.77
#